data_AF-A0A4S9UJT4-F1
#
_entry.id   AF-A0A4S9UJT4-F1
#
_cell.length_a   1.000
_cell.length_b   1.000
_cell.length_c   1.000
_cell.angle_alpha   90.00
_cell.angle_beta   90.00
_cell.angle_gamma   90.00
#
_symmetry.space_group_name_H-M   'P 1'
#
loop_
_entity.id
_entity.type
_entity.pdbx_description
1 polymer ?
#
loop_
_entity_poly.entity_id
_entity_poly.type
_entity_poly.pdbx_seq_one_letter_code
_entity_poly.pdbx_strand_id
1 'polypeptide(L)'
;MKRVDRLFQFHCIAFTHIRLLSRLSTGATTFRRTFQSFRNSRIIFPKDEAHTMGSDHITAAAMAIGTRTQILPIDPTKLGHFSDRSTESGMPLEDWDLKLDGTTQDGKDLQLAASNLKHSDIPVAFPTETVYGLGADATRSAAVKGIYKAKQRPSDNPLIVHIASLKQLRRLISVSNSPSDIDPIPQIYHPLIRRFWPGPITIILPVPEDSKLAPEVTAGLRTFGARMPRDLLALALIKTADVPVAAPSANASTKPSPTAAEHVRYDLDGRIEWIVDGGPCDVGVESTVVDGLNSPPAVLRPGGIGIDLIRTVPGWEDTVVGYHDVSMKGDAAPRAPGMKYRHYSPKAPVMLVEATGGKQPSSSDLARQLGSSGSVGLVRTKKWKRMGDGAAKGEVAGEVASLESTPKGAGTSASPLEAMLQETSRHKKQLHAEEVIIGHGGKPFTVWDMCIGPDTASVARGLFSALRELDRKDVDAIIVEGIDDEEGDIAAAVMNRLRKAAEVKLEQL
;
A
#
# COMPACT_ATOMS: atom_id res chain seq x y z
N MET A 1 -1.43 -29.29 -72.89
CA MET A 1 -0.99 -28.80 -74.22
C MET A 1 -0.68 -27.32 -74.14
N LYS A 2 0.24 -26.82 -74.98
CA LYS A 2 0.49 -25.40 -75.40
C LYS A 2 0.10 -24.27 -74.41
N ARG A 3 1.07 -23.60 -73.75
CA ARG A 3 1.95 -22.49 -74.26
C ARG A 3 1.27 -21.10 -74.11
N VAL A 4 1.84 -20.13 -73.36
CA VAL A 4 2.74 -19.01 -73.81
C VAL A 4 2.00 -17.66 -73.71
N ASP A 5 2.57 -16.51 -73.30
CA ASP A 5 3.84 -16.19 -72.60
C ASP A 5 3.85 -14.75 -72.04
N ARG A 6 4.49 -14.53 -70.87
CA ARG A 6 5.40 -13.40 -70.48
C ARG A 6 4.86 -11.94 -70.54
N LEU A 7 5.58 -10.88 -70.11
CA LEU A 7 6.90 -10.67 -69.46
C LEU A 7 6.69 -10.10 -68.02
N PHE A 8 7.52 -10.31 -66.97
CA PHE A 8 8.98 -10.06 -66.76
C PHE A 8 9.39 -8.57 -66.88
N GLN A 9 10.39 -8.01 -66.18
CA GLN A 9 11.54 -8.52 -65.40
C GLN A 9 11.87 -7.45 -64.31
N PHE A 10 12.52 -7.61 -63.15
CA PHE A 10 13.39 -8.61 -62.48
C PHE A 10 12.75 -9.01 -61.10
N HIS A 11 13.25 -9.76 -60.10
CA HIS A 11 14.56 -10.31 -59.65
C HIS A 11 15.49 -9.28 -58.93
N CYS A 12 16.32 -9.60 -57.91
CA CYS A 12 16.44 -10.70 -56.92
C CYS A 12 17.39 -10.24 -55.77
N ILE A 13 17.58 -10.91 -54.62
CA ILE A 13 18.41 -12.13 -54.40
C ILE A 13 18.08 -12.79 -53.04
N ALA A 14 18.25 -14.12 -52.95
CA ALA A 14 18.04 -14.97 -51.78
C ALA A 14 19.19 -14.87 -50.72
N PHE A 15 19.00 -14.97 -49.39
CA PHE A 15 18.40 -16.00 -48.50
C PHE A 15 19.39 -17.11 -48.03
N THR A 16 19.20 -17.59 -46.78
CA THR A 16 19.60 -18.90 -46.17
C THR A 16 20.97 -19.13 -45.45
N HIS A 17 20.86 -19.59 -44.18
CA HIS A 17 21.66 -20.60 -43.42
C HIS A 17 23.15 -20.35 -43.05
N ILE A 18 23.71 -20.71 -41.87
CA ILE A 18 23.60 -21.92 -41.00
C ILE A 18 24.21 -21.65 -39.58
N ARG A 19 23.98 -22.53 -38.58
CA ARG A 19 24.69 -22.56 -37.28
C ARG A 19 25.89 -23.53 -37.33
N LEU A 20 27.08 -23.18 -36.82
CA LEU A 20 27.83 -23.96 -35.78
C LEU A 20 29.19 -23.31 -35.41
N LEU A 21 29.70 -23.69 -34.22
CA LEU A 21 31.09 -23.53 -33.73
C LEU A 21 31.64 -22.09 -33.56
N SER A 22 32.68 -21.82 -32.75
CA SER A 22 32.96 -22.19 -31.35
C SER A 22 34.24 -21.47 -30.89
N ARG A 23 34.28 -20.96 -29.64
CA ARG A 23 35.49 -20.64 -28.83
C ARG A 23 36.74 -20.03 -29.52
N LEU A 24 36.98 -18.74 -29.28
CA LEU A 24 38.28 -18.09 -28.95
C LEU A 24 37.92 -16.62 -28.61
N SER A 25 37.97 -16.14 -27.37
CA SER A 25 39.15 -15.83 -26.55
C SER A 25 40.02 -14.68 -27.10
N THR A 26 39.78 -13.46 -26.61
CA THR A 26 40.75 -12.41 -26.16
C THR A 26 40.13 -11.00 -26.26
N GLY A 27 40.75 -10.00 -25.62
CA GLY A 27 40.54 -8.58 -25.97
C GLY A 27 39.50 -7.81 -25.14
N ALA A 28 39.84 -7.44 -23.91
CA ALA A 28 39.23 -6.26 -23.29
C ALA A 28 39.77 -4.97 -23.95
N THR A 29 39.13 -3.82 -23.68
CA THR A 29 39.52 -2.47 -24.12
C THR A 29 39.12 -2.06 -25.55
N THR A 30 37.83 -1.75 -25.77
CA THR A 30 37.36 -0.54 -26.50
C THR A 30 35.85 -0.38 -26.29
N PHE A 31 35.43 0.30 -25.21
CA PHE A 31 34.03 0.73 -25.01
C PHE A 31 33.91 2.02 -24.18
N ARG A 32 34.86 2.96 -24.35
CA ARG A 32 34.91 4.21 -23.57
C ARG A 32 35.28 5.44 -24.42
N ARG A 33 34.71 5.55 -25.63
CA ARG A 33 34.95 6.72 -26.52
C ARG A 33 33.79 7.15 -27.44
N THR A 34 32.56 6.70 -27.18
CA THR A 34 31.39 6.97 -28.06
C THR A 34 30.26 7.76 -27.37
N PHE A 35 30.57 8.51 -26.30
CA PHE A 35 29.57 9.27 -25.54
C PHE A 35 30.01 10.71 -25.22
N GLN A 36 30.68 11.37 -26.17
CA GLN A 36 31.21 12.73 -25.98
C GLN A 36 31.22 13.60 -27.26
N SER A 37 30.28 13.36 -28.20
CA SER A 37 30.19 14.08 -29.49
C SER A 37 28.79 14.59 -29.86
N PHE A 38 27.83 14.58 -28.92
CA PHE A 38 26.46 15.12 -29.12
C PHE A 38 26.14 16.28 -28.17
N ARG A 39 27.13 17.15 -27.91
CA ARG A 39 26.99 18.27 -26.95
C ARG A 39 27.57 19.61 -27.43
N ASN A 40 27.51 19.88 -28.73
CA ASN A 40 27.72 21.23 -29.31
C ASN A 40 27.21 21.31 -30.76
N SER A 41 25.88 21.37 -30.94
CA SER A 41 25.24 21.66 -32.23
C SER A 41 24.13 22.70 -32.02
N ARG A 42 24.40 23.97 -32.38
CA ARG A 42 23.36 25.01 -32.42
C ARG A 42 22.52 24.80 -33.68
N ILE A 43 21.27 24.34 -33.52
CA ILE A 43 20.29 24.36 -34.60
C ILE A 43 19.78 25.80 -34.75
N ILE A 44 19.98 26.39 -35.92
CA ILE A 44 19.38 27.65 -36.32
C ILE A 44 18.17 27.31 -37.18
N PHE A 45 16.98 27.75 -36.76
CA PHE A 45 15.78 27.63 -37.58
C PHE A 45 15.72 28.79 -38.58
N PRO A 46 15.53 28.52 -39.89
CA PRO A 46 15.02 29.52 -40.81
C PRO A 46 13.64 30.00 -40.35
N LYS A 47 13.31 31.25 -40.66
CA LYS A 47 11.91 31.70 -40.66
C LYS A 47 11.24 31.30 -41.97
N ASP A 48 9.91 31.42 -41.95
CA ASP A 48 9.03 31.46 -43.12
C ASP A 48 8.96 30.17 -43.96
N GLU A 49 8.24 29.18 -43.42
CA GLU A 49 7.16 28.54 -44.19
C GLU A 49 6.15 27.89 -43.22
N ALA A 50 4.95 28.48 -43.14
CA ALA A 50 3.86 27.94 -42.34
C ALA A 50 2.69 27.60 -43.26
N HIS A 51 2.38 26.31 -43.41
CA HIS A 51 1.01 25.76 -43.46
C HIS A 51 1.03 24.22 -43.50
N THR A 52 0.09 23.61 -42.75
CA THR A 52 -0.40 22.21 -42.90
C THR A 52 0.62 21.06 -43.00
N MET A 53 0.96 20.41 -41.87
CA MET A 53 1.00 18.93 -41.78
C MET A 53 1.12 18.39 -40.33
N GLY A 54 0.45 17.25 -40.07
CA GLY A 54 0.87 16.21 -39.11
C GLY A 54 0.85 16.50 -37.60
N SER A 55 -0.19 16.06 -36.90
CA SER A 55 -0.27 16.06 -35.41
C SER A 55 0.60 15.01 -34.71
N ASP A 56 1.16 14.05 -35.45
CA ASP A 56 1.40 12.70 -34.90
C ASP A 56 2.84 12.44 -34.41
N HIS A 57 3.73 13.44 -34.48
CA HIS A 57 5.12 13.31 -34.04
C HIS A 57 5.42 13.87 -32.64
N ILE A 58 4.55 14.70 -32.07
CA ILE A 58 4.75 15.27 -30.72
C ILE A 58 4.42 14.24 -29.62
N THR A 59 3.39 13.42 -29.84
CA THR A 59 2.94 12.35 -28.93
C THR A 59 4.02 11.29 -28.65
N ALA A 60 4.78 10.89 -29.68
CA ALA A 60 5.84 9.89 -29.53
C ALA A 60 7.02 10.38 -28.66
N ALA A 61 7.36 11.66 -28.74
CA ALA A 61 8.40 12.26 -27.90
C ALA A 61 7.96 12.40 -26.44
N ALA A 62 6.69 12.76 -26.20
CA ALA A 62 6.12 12.83 -24.86
C ALA A 62 6.11 11.45 -24.16
N MET A 63 5.85 10.36 -24.89
CA MET A 63 5.89 8.99 -24.34
C MET A 63 7.29 8.49 -23.93
N ALA A 64 8.37 9.19 -24.30
CA ALA A 64 9.74 8.77 -24.01
C ALA A 64 10.36 9.42 -22.76
N ILE A 65 9.71 10.43 -22.18
CA ILE A 65 10.12 11.02 -20.90
C ILE A 65 9.29 10.38 -19.80
N GLY A 66 9.90 9.49 -19.01
CA GLY A 66 9.25 8.91 -17.83
C GLY A 66 8.83 10.03 -16.87
N THR A 67 7.52 10.19 -16.67
CA THR A 67 6.94 11.20 -15.78
C THR A 67 7.36 10.92 -14.35
N ARG A 68 8.34 11.69 -13.86
CA ARG A 68 8.81 11.65 -12.46
C ARG A 68 7.62 11.82 -11.53
N THR A 69 7.45 10.91 -10.58
CA THR A 69 6.31 10.91 -9.67
C THR A 69 6.38 12.09 -8.72
N GLN A 70 5.27 12.81 -8.60
CA GLN A 70 5.15 14.00 -7.76
C GLN A 70 4.37 13.66 -6.49
N ILE A 71 4.83 14.22 -5.37
CA ILE A 71 4.10 14.20 -4.11
C ILE A 71 3.31 15.51 -4.03
N LEU A 72 2.01 15.39 -3.73
CA LEU A 72 1.07 16.47 -3.49
C LEU A 72 0.79 16.50 -1.97
N PRO A 73 1.56 17.28 -1.19
CA PRO A 73 1.29 17.44 0.24
C PRO A 73 0.01 18.26 0.42
N ILE A 74 -1.00 17.67 1.04
CA ILE A 74 -2.32 18.27 1.22
C ILE A 74 -2.67 18.27 2.70
N ASP A 75 -2.93 19.45 3.25
CA ASP A 75 -3.46 19.60 4.61
C ASP A 75 -4.99 19.59 4.57
N PRO A 76 -5.67 18.59 5.16
CA PRO A 76 -7.13 18.51 5.12
C PRO A 76 -7.85 19.70 5.78
N THR A 77 -7.18 20.45 6.66
CA THR A 77 -7.72 21.69 7.25
C THR A 77 -7.82 22.84 6.24
N LYS A 78 -7.10 22.77 5.11
CA LYS A 78 -7.07 23.78 4.04
C LYS A 78 -7.92 23.41 2.81
N LEU A 79 -8.64 22.28 2.86
CA LEU A 79 -9.50 21.82 1.76
C LEU A 79 -10.81 22.60 1.63
N GLY A 80 -11.27 23.28 2.67
CA GLY A 80 -12.55 24.02 2.66
C GLY A 80 -13.55 23.47 3.68
N HIS A 81 -14.84 23.52 3.36
CA HIS A 81 -15.91 23.24 4.33
C HIS A 81 -16.53 21.85 4.13
N PHE A 82 -16.42 21.00 5.15
CA PHE A 82 -17.11 19.71 5.24
C PHE A 82 -18.50 19.91 5.85
N SER A 83 -19.53 19.27 5.29
CA SER A 83 -20.89 19.30 5.84
C SER A 83 -21.53 17.93 5.78
N ASP A 84 -21.81 17.35 6.95
CA ASP A 84 -22.54 16.09 7.05
C ASP A 84 -24.00 16.28 6.57
N ARG A 85 -24.56 15.28 5.89
CA ARG A 85 -25.96 15.22 5.48
C ARG A 85 -26.65 13.96 6.01
N SER A 86 -26.07 13.25 6.99
CA SER A 86 -26.67 12.07 7.62
C SER A 86 -27.84 12.40 8.57
N THR A 87 -28.87 13.05 8.05
CA THR A 87 -30.14 13.20 8.75
C THR A 87 -30.88 11.86 8.81
N GLU A 88 -31.37 11.51 10.00
CA GLU A 88 -32.37 10.44 10.28
C GLU A 88 -31.92 8.97 10.20
N SER A 89 -30.97 8.55 9.35
CA SER A 89 -30.70 7.10 9.16
C SER A 89 -29.98 6.38 10.32
N GLY A 90 -29.34 7.12 11.22
CA GLY A 90 -28.50 6.55 12.29
C GLY A 90 -27.29 5.75 11.80
N MET A 91 -26.88 5.97 10.54
CA MET A 91 -25.70 5.34 9.92
C MET A 91 -24.58 6.36 9.69
N PRO A 92 -23.31 6.00 9.90
CA PRO A 92 -22.17 6.91 9.72
C PRO A 92 -21.94 7.21 8.23
N LEU A 93 -21.76 8.50 7.92
CA LEU A 93 -21.55 9.03 6.56
C LEU A 93 -22.53 8.47 5.51
N GLU A 94 -23.82 8.51 5.84
CA GLU A 94 -24.92 8.17 4.93
C GLU A 94 -24.79 8.95 3.60
N ASP A 95 -24.76 10.27 3.69
CA ASP A 95 -24.25 11.19 2.67
C ASP A 95 -23.67 12.44 3.36
N TRP A 96 -22.75 13.14 2.69
CA TRP A 96 -22.08 14.34 3.18
C TRP A 96 -21.41 15.06 2.00
N ASP A 97 -21.11 16.35 2.11
CA ASP A 97 -20.45 17.13 1.06
C ASP A 97 -19.15 17.81 1.53
N LEU A 98 -18.27 18.07 0.56
CA LEU A 98 -17.11 18.95 0.69
C LEU A 98 -17.27 20.14 -0.26
N LYS A 99 -17.45 21.34 0.29
CA LYS A 99 -17.29 22.58 -0.47
C LYS A 99 -15.79 22.91 -0.53
N LEU A 100 -15.15 22.36 -1.56
CA LEU A 100 -13.72 22.50 -1.83
C LEU A 100 -13.33 23.96 -2.07
N ASP A 101 -12.27 24.44 -1.42
CA ASP A 101 -11.68 25.75 -1.67
C ASP A 101 -10.67 25.68 -2.83
N GLY A 102 -11.14 25.97 -4.04
CA GLY A 102 -10.29 26.05 -5.24
C GLY A 102 -9.29 27.21 -5.25
N THR A 103 -9.22 28.04 -4.21
CA THR A 103 -8.23 29.12 -4.09
C THR A 103 -6.95 28.69 -3.37
N THR A 104 -7.01 27.72 -2.45
CA THR A 104 -5.83 27.17 -1.76
C THR A 104 -4.99 26.32 -2.71
N GLN A 105 -3.78 25.90 -2.30
CA GLN A 105 -2.99 24.95 -3.10
C GLN A 105 -3.52 23.53 -2.88
N ASP A 106 -3.77 23.20 -1.61
CA ASP A 106 -4.33 21.94 -1.11
C ASP A 106 -5.62 21.53 -1.86
N GLY A 107 -6.55 22.48 -2.08
CA GLY A 107 -7.78 22.25 -2.82
C GLY A 107 -7.57 21.99 -4.31
N LYS A 108 -6.62 22.69 -4.94
CA LYS A 108 -6.27 22.48 -6.37
C LYS A 108 -5.60 21.12 -6.57
N ASP A 109 -4.72 20.73 -5.65
CA ASP A 109 -4.00 19.46 -5.73
C ASP A 109 -4.93 18.27 -5.46
N LEU A 110 -5.92 18.42 -4.56
CA LEU A 110 -6.99 17.43 -4.43
C LEU A 110 -7.83 17.34 -5.70
N GLN A 111 -8.18 18.47 -6.33
CA GLN A 111 -8.96 18.50 -7.57
C GLN A 111 -8.19 17.86 -8.74
N LEU A 112 -6.86 18.07 -8.82
CA LEU A 112 -5.96 17.43 -9.77
C LEU A 112 -5.92 15.91 -9.56
N ALA A 113 -5.74 15.44 -8.32
CA ALA A 113 -5.73 14.03 -7.97
C ALA A 113 -7.08 13.35 -8.25
N ALA A 114 -8.19 13.99 -7.89
CA ALA A 114 -9.55 13.50 -8.13
C ALA A 114 -9.88 13.44 -9.64
N SER A 115 -9.45 14.43 -10.42
CA SER A 115 -9.60 14.42 -11.88
C SER A 115 -8.78 13.31 -12.53
N ASN A 116 -7.56 13.05 -12.03
CA ASN A 116 -6.74 11.92 -12.48
C ASN A 116 -7.40 10.57 -12.18
N LEU A 117 -7.89 10.34 -10.96
CA LEU A 117 -8.63 9.12 -10.61
C LEU A 117 -9.84 8.88 -11.53
N LYS A 118 -10.55 9.95 -11.91
CA LYS A 118 -11.77 9.88 -12.72
C LYS A 118 -11.50 9.70 -14.21
N HIS A 119 -10.47 10.35 -14.77
CA HIS A 119 -10.25 10.46 -16.22
C HIS A 119 -9.00 9.76 -16.74
N SER A 120 -7.93 9.63 -15.94
CA SER A 120 -6.70 8.93 -16.35
C SER A 120 -6.85 7.40 -16.25
N ASP A 121 -6.00 6.66 -16.96
CA ASP A 121 -5.78 5.23 -16.72
C ASP A 121 -4.56 4.96 -15.81
N ILE A 122 -3.86 6.02 -15.39
CA ILE A 122 -2.73 5.95 -14.46
C ILE A 122 -3.27 6.11 -13.03
N PRO A 123 -2.99 5.17 -12.12
CA PRO A 123 -3.52 5.23 -10.76
C PRO A 123 -2.83 6.31 -9.90
N VAL A 124 -3.57 6.82 -8.91
CA VAL A 124 -3.12 7.84 -7.95
C VAL A 124 -2.93 7.18 -6.59
N ALA A 125 -1.80 7.43 -5.92
CA ALA A 125 -1.61 6.96 -4.55
C ALA A 125 -2.17 7.96 -3.53
N PHE A 126 -2.67 7.47 -2.40
CA PHE A 126 -3.30 8.29 -1.35
C PHE A 126 -3.17 7.63 0.04
N PRO A 127 -3.19 8.38 1.15
CA PRO A 127 -3.12 7.81 2.49
C PRO A 127 -4.40 7.07 2.88
N THR A 128 -4.31 6.24 3.91
CA THR A 128 -5.44 5.86 4.76
C THR A 128 -4.95 5.77 6.22
N GLU A 129 -5.83 5.57 7.18
CA GLU A 129 -5.46 5.25 8.57
C GLU A 129 -4.62 3.96 8.66
N THR A 130 -4.76 3.06 7.68
CA THR A 130 -4.06 1.76 7.62
C THR A 130 -2.69 1.84 6.93
N VAL A 131 -2.71 1.98 5.61
CA VAL A 131 -1.55 1.99 4.70
C VAL A 131 -1.91 2.85 3.49
N TYR A 132 -0.93 3.40 2.77
CA TYR A 132 -1.19 4.11 1.51
C TYR A 132 -1.81 3.16 0.47
N GLY A 133 -2.92 3.59 -0.13
CA GLY A 133 -3.62 2.88 -1.20
C GLY A 133 -3.19 3.39 -2.58
N LEU A 134 -3.25 2.52 -3.61
CA LEU A 134 -3.04 2.89 -5.01
C LEU A 134 -4.36 2.80 -5.78
N GLY A 135 -5.03 3.94 -5.92
CA GLY A 135 -6.40 4.04 -6.41
C GLY A 135 -6.52 4.20 -7.92
N ALA A 136 -7.58 3.60 -8.48
CA ALA A 136 -8.16 3.97 -9.77
C ALA A 136 -9.69 3.82 -9.70
N ASP A 137 -10.42 4.45 -10.63
CA ASP A 137 -11.86 4.24 -10.79
C ASP A 137 -12.18 2.74 -10.98
N ALA A 138 -12.90 2.16 -10.02
CA ALA A 138 -13.26 0.75 -9.99
C ALA A 138 -14.21 0.34 -11.14
N THR A 139 -14.78 1.30 -11.86
CA THR A 139 -15.67 1.07 -13.01
C THR A 139 -14.94 1.05 -14.35
N ARG A 140 -13.64 1.44 -14.39
CA ARG A 140 -12.86 1.55 -15.63
C ARG A 140 -11.77 0.48 -15.72
N SER A 141 -12.02 -0.57 -16.50
CA SER A 141 -11.06 -1.68 -16.71
C SER A 141 -9.66 -1.24 -17.14
N ALA A 142 -9.51 -0.15 -17.89
CA ALA A 142 -8.20 0.36 -18.29
C ALA A 142 -7.43 0.97 -17.09
N ALA A 143 -8.10 1.80 -16.28
CA ALA A 143 -7.54 2.38 -15.06
C ALA A 143 -7.24 1.32 -13.98
N VAL A 144 -8.11 0.31 -13.82
CA VAL A 144 -7.84 -0.84 -12.94
C VAL A 144 -6.66 -1.67 -13.44
N LYS A 145 -6.50 -1.88 -14.75
CA LYS A 145 -5.28 -2.48 -15.33
C LYS A 145 -4.02 -1.63 -15.06
N GLY A 146 -4.16 -0.30 -14.96
CA GLY A 146 -3.12 0.61 -14.49
C GLY A 146 -2.54 0.22 -13.12
N ILE A 147 -3.39 -0.15 -12.16
CA ILE A 147 -2.97 -0.65 -10.83
C ILE A 147 -2.12 -1.92 -10.97
N TYR A 148 -2.60 -2.92 -11.73
CA TYR A 148 -1.88 -4.19 -11.91
C TYR A 148 -0.53 -3.98 -12.62
N LYS A 149 -0.50 -3.11 -13.65
CA LYS A 149 0.71 -2.71 -14.39
C LYS A 149 1.74 -2.02 -13.48
N ALA A 150 1.35 -0.98 -12.77
CA ALA A 150 2.25 -0.20 -11.92
C ALA A 150 2.87 -1.05 -10.79
N LYS A 151 2.06 -1.89 -10.14
CA LYS A 151 2.51 -2.76 -9.04
C LYS A 151 3.25 -4.03 -9.49
N GLN A 152 3.14 -4.41 -10.77
CA GLN A 152 3.49 -5.75 -11.27
C GLN A 152 2.78 -6.85 -10.46
N ARG A 153 1.47 -6.69 -10.27
CA ARG A 153 0.60 -7.55 -9.44
C ARG A 153 -0.01 -8.71 -10.27
N PRO A 154 -0.08 -9.95 -9.75
CA PRO A 154 -0.84 -11.04 -10.37
C PRO A 154 -2.33 -10.70 -10.52
N SER A 155 -2.92 -11.02 -11.68
CA SER A 155 -4.32 -10.70 -12.00
C SER A 155 -5.37 -11.58 -11.31
N ASP A 156 -4.96 -12.65 -10.61
CA ASP A 156 -5.85 -13.50 -9.81
C ASP A 156 -6.09 -12.97 -8.38
N ASN A 157 -5.49 -11.83 -8.02
CA ASN A 157 -5.48 -11.28 -6.67
C ASN A 157 -6.38 -10.02 -6.60
N PRO A 158 -7.64 -10.12 -6.12
CA PRO A 158 -8.67 -9.09 -6.24
C PRO A 158 -8.32 -7.78 -5.52
N LEU A 159 -9.11 -6.73 -5.72
CA LEU A 159 -8.92 -5.41 -5.12
C LEU A 159 -10.04 -5.08 -4.10
N ILE A 160 -9.78 -4.12 -3.21
CA ILE A 160 -10.79 -3.55 -2.30
C ILE A 160 -11.28 -2.24 -2.88
N VAL A 161 -12.61 -2.11 -3.00
CA VAL A 161 -13.29 -0.89 -3.43
C VAL A 161 -13.49 0.02 -2.23
N HIS A 162 -12.96 1.23 -2.33
CA HIS A 162 -13.08 2.28 -1.34
C HIS A 162 -14.19 3.26 -1.71
N ILE A 163 -14.95 3.69 -0.70
CA ILE A 163 -16.12 4.56 -0.81
C ILE A 163 -16.02 5.77 0.11
N ALA A 164 -16.69 6.86 -0.25
CA ALA A 164 -16.83 8.07 0.56
C ALA A 164 -18.09 8.07 1.44
N SER A 165 -19.19 7.46 0.99
CA SER A 165 -20.47 7.46 1.71
C SER A 165 -21.28 6.18 1.46
N LEU A 166 -22.24 5.86 2.34
CA LEU A 166 -23.11 4.69 2.15
C LEU A 166 -24.03 4.86 0.94
N LYS A 167 -24.48 6.08 0.64
CA LYS A 167 -25.16 6.42 -0.61
C LYS A 167 -24.32 6.08 -1.85
N GLN A 168 -23.00 6.27 -1.81
CA GLN A 168 -22.10 5.84 -2.89
C GLN A 168 -22.02 4.31 -2.99
N LEU A 169 -22.00 3.59 -1.87
CA LEU A 169 -22.03 2.12 -1.86
C LEU A 169 -23.35 1.58 -2.43
N ARG A 170 -24.49 2.08 -1.94
CA ARG A 170 -25.83 1.68 -2.44
C ARG A 170 -25.94 1.94 -3.94
N ARG A 171 -25.48 3.11 -4.43
CA ARG A 171 -25.39 3.43 -5.87
C ARG A 171 -24.53 2.44 -6.70
N LEU A 172 -23.61 1.70 -6.06
CA LEU A 172 -22.78 0.67 -6.69
C LEU A 172 -23.40 -0.74 -6.63
N ILE A 173 -24.19 -1.05 -5.59
CA ILE A 173 -24.75 -2.40 -5.36
C ILE A 173 -26.26 -2.54 -5.60
N SER A 174 -27.00 -1.45 -5.75
CA SER A 174 -28.43 -1.46 -6.09
C SER A 174 -28.67 -2.11 -7.46
N VAL A 175 -29.53 -3.13 -7.48
CA VAL A 175 -30.06 -3.76 -8.70
C VAL A 175 -31.35 -3.04 -9.11
N SER A 176 -31.55 -2.77 -10.41
CA SER A 176 -32.68 -1.99 -10.94
C SER A 176 -34.08 -2.57 -10.65
N ASN A 177 -34.17 -3.83 -10.24
CA ASN A 177 -35.41 -4.54 -9.94
C ASN A 177 -35.60 -4.81 -8.42
N SER A 178 -34.75 -4.25 -7.55
CA SER A 178 -34.91 -4.38 -6.10
C SER A 178 -36.08 -3.54 -5.58
N PRO A 179 -36.88 -4.01 -4.60
CA PRO A 179 -37.79 -3.15 -3.86
C PRO A 179 -37.05 -1.94 -3.27
N SER A 180 -37.69 -0.76 -3.32
CA SER A 180 -37.14 0.50 -2.79
C SER A 180 -36.86 0.47 -1.29
N ASP A 181 -37.60 -0.36 -0.57
CA ASP A 181 -37.72 -0.30 0.89
C ASP A 181 -36.72 -1.25 1.59
N ILE A 182 -35.92 -1.98 0.80
CA ILE A 182 -34.89 -2.91 1.29
C ILE A 182 -33.52 -2.32 0.99
N ASP A 183 -32.74 -2.07 2.04
CA ASP A 183 -31.33 -1.68 1.91
C ASP A 183 -30.54 -2.81 1.21
N PRO A 184 -29.89 -2.54 0.05
CA PRO A 184 -29.12 -3.57 -0.66
C PRO A 184 -27.83 -3.96 0.06
N ILE A 185 -27.43 -3.23 1.11
CA ILE A 185 -26.37 -3.67 2.03
C ILE A 185 -26.94 -4.81 2.91
N PRO A 186 -26.41 -6.05 2.87
CA PRO A 186 -26.93 -7.16 3.65
C PRO A 186 -26.98 -6.85 5.16
N GLN A 187 -28.13 -7.13 5.79
CA GLN A 187 -28.43 -6.74 7.18
C GLN A 187 -27.37 -7.17 8.21
N ILE A 188 -26.72 -8.32 8.00
CA ILE A 188 -25.59 -8.82 8.80
C ILE A 188 -24.46 -7.78 8.95
N TYR A 189 -24.24 -6.90 7.97
CA TYR A 189 -23.20 -5.88 8.02
C TYR A 189 -23.64 -4.58 8.71
N HIS A 190 -24.93 -4.35 8.93
CA HIS A 190 -25.43 -3.10 9.52
C HIS A 190 -24.85 -2.81 10.92
N PRO A 191 -24.74 -3.78 11.85
CA PRO A 191 -24.11 -3.56 13.15
C PRO A 191 -22.59 -3.26 13.05
N LEU A 192 -21.87 -3.91 12.12
CA LEU A 192 -20.45 -3.61 11.87
C LEU A 192 -20.25 -2.22 11.30
N ILE A 193 -21.06 -1.81 10.32
CA ILE A 193 -20.98 -0.50 9.67
C ILE A 193 -21.19 0.61 10.71
N ARG A 194 -22.24 0.51 11.55
CA ARG A 194 -22.51 1.50 12.62
C ARG A 194 -21.37 1.65 13.63
N ARG A 195 -20.57 0.59 13.86
CA ARG A 195 -19.52 0.55 14.90
C ARG A 195 -18.11 0.83 14.37
N PHE A 196 -17.84 0.50 13.12
CA PHE A 196 -16.48 0.43 12.58
C PHE A 196 -16.28 1.15 11.22
N TRP A 197 -17.31 1.78 10.64
CA TRP A 197 -17.14 2.68 9.49
C TRP A 197 -17.37 4.15 9.87
N PRO A 198 -16.57 5.09 9.34
CA PRO A 198 -15.32 4.88 8.59
C PRO A 198 -14.27 4.15 9.45
N GLY A 199 -13.49 3.21 8.86
CA GLY A 199 -12.50 2.46 9.63
C GLY A 199 -11.80 1.28 8.95
N PRO A 200 -10.91 0.59 9.71
CA PRO A 200 -10.05 -0.47 9.22
C PRO A 200 -10.75 -1.84 9.12
N ILE A 201 -12.02 -1.87 8.68
CA ILE A 201 -12.76 -3.09 8.36
C ILE A 201 -13.24 -3.08 6.90
N THR A 202 -13.20 -4.24 6.26
CA THR A 202 -13.60 -4.46 4.87
C THR A 202 -14.62 -5.60 4.82
N ILE A 203 -15.82 -5.30 4.31
CA ILE A 203 -16.91 -6.27 4.20
C ILE A 203 -16.90 -6.93 2.81
N ILE A 204 -17.20 -8.23 2.74
CA ILE A 204 -17.38 -8.93 1.46
C ILE A 204 -18.84 -8.80 0.99
N LEU A 205 -19.04 -8.28 -0.22
CA LEU A 205 -20.36 -8.09 -0.82
C LEU A 205 -20.49 -8.94 -2.10
N PRO A 206 -21.70 -9.40 -2.45
CA PRO A 206 -21.95 -10.00 -3.77
C PRO A 206 -21.73 -8.95 -4.86
N VAL A 207 -21.26 -9.40 -6.02
CA VAL A 207 -21.20 -8.56 -7.23
C VAL A 207 -22.61 -8.55 -7.86
N PRO A 208 -23.23 -7.39 -8.10
CA PRO A 208 -24.52 -7.31 -8.80
C PRO A 208 -24.46 -7.91 -10.21
N GLU A 209 -25.58 -8.38 -10.73
CA GLU A 209 -25.64 -8.94 -12.09
C GLU A 209 -25.29 -7.89 -13.14
N ASP A 210 -25.90 -6.70 -13.07
CA ASP A 210 -25.56 -5.52 -13.87
C ASP A 210 -24.45 -4.65 -13.21
N SER A 211 -23.41 -5.27 -12.62
CA SER A 211 -22.38 -4.51 -11.91
C SER A 211 -21.59 -3.60 -12.86
N LYS A 212 -21.43 -2.34 -12.43
CA LYS A 212 -20.55 -1.36 -13.09
C LYS A 212 -19.07 -1.55 -12.73
N LEU A 213 -18.72 -2.53 -11.91
CA LEU A 213 -17.32 -2.83 -11.58
C LEU A 213 -16.59 -3.44 -12.78
N ALA A 214 -15.37 -2.96 -13.03
CA ALA A 214 -14.44 -3.59 -13.93
C ALA A 214 -14.14 -5.04 -13.47
N PRO A 215 -14.19 -6.06 -14.34
CA PRO A 215 -13.95 -7.47 -13.97
C PRO A 215 -12.60 -7.71 -13.27
N GLU A 216 -11.61 -6.86 -13.55
CA GLU A 216 -10.28 -6.90 -12.92
C GLU A 216 -10.29 -6.52 -11.43
N VAL A 217 -11.35 -5.89 -10.91
CA VAL A 217 -11.53 -5.62 -9.47
C VAL A 217 -11.79 -6.92 -8.71
N THR A 218 -12.61 -7.81 -9.26
CA THR A 218 -13.04 -9.05 -8.59
C THR A 218 -12.13 -10.23 -8.90
N ALA A 219 -11.23 -10.11 -9.89
CA ALA A 219 -10.43 -11.20 -10.41
C ALA A 219 -11.27 -12.43 -10.85
N GLY A 220 -12.50 -12.19 -11.31
CA GLY A 220 -13.46 -13.25 -11.70
C GLY A 220 -14.28 -13.84 -10.55
N LEU A 221 -14.14 -13.34 -9.32
CA LEU A 221 -14.99 -13.73 -8.19
C LEU A 221 -16.40 -13.15 -8.31
N ARG A 222 -17.40 -13.88 -7.78
CA ARG A 222 -18.79 -13.40 -7.61
C ARG A 222 -18.98 -12.44 -6.43
N THR A 223 -17.89 -12.03 -5.78
CA THR A 223 -17.87 -11.20 -4.57
C THR A 223 -16.71 -10.21 -4.62
N PHE A 224 -16.88 -9.02 -4.03
CA PHE A 224 -15.84 -8.00 -3.90
C PHE A 224 -15.72 -7.49 -2.46
N GLY A 225 -14.57 -6.92 -2.10
CA GLY A 225 -14.39 -6.27 -0.80
C GLY A 225 -14.71 -4.78 -0.87
N ALA A 226 -15.54 -4.27 0.04
CA ALA A 226 -15.88 -2.85 0.17
C ALA A 226 -15.35 -2.26 1.49
N ARG A 227 -14.94 -0.99 1.49
CA ARG A 227 -14.45 -0.27 2.68
C ARG A 227 -14.69 1.24 2.63
N MET A 228 -15.13 1.82 3.74
CA MET A 228 -15.05 3.26 3.98
C MET A 228 -13.82 3.56 4.88
N PRO A 229 -12.74 4.20 4.38
CA PRO A 229 -11.52 4.44 5.16
C PRO A 229 -11.71 5.59 6.16
N ARG A 230 -11.11 5.49 7.36
CA ARG A 230 -11.13 6.55 8.39
C ARG A 230 -10.02 7.58 8.20
N ASP A 231 -9.99 8.16 7.01
CA ASP A 231 -8.99 9.15 6.61
C ASP A 231 -9.71 10.26 5.84
N LEU A 232 -9.66 11.49 6.37
CA LEU A 232 -10.42 12.61 5.82
C LEU A 232 -9.93 13.00 4.41
N LEU A 233 -8.65 12.80 4.11
CA LEU A 233 -8.06 13.08 2.81
C LEU A 233 -8.44 12.02 1.78
N ALA A 234 -8.47 10.74 2.17
CA ALA A 234 -9.01 9.66 1.36
C ALA A 234 -10.50 9.85 1.05
N LEU A 235 -11.30 10.17 2.06
CA LEU A 235 -12.74 10.43 1.93
C LEU A 235 -13.01 11.64 1.03
N ALA A 236 -12.26 12.75 1.21
CA ALA A 236 -12.31 13.92 0.35
C ALA A 236 -11.97 13.59 -1.10
N LEU A 237 -10.87 12.88 -1.35
CA LEU A 237 -10.42 12.47 -2.68
C LEU A 237 -11.48 11.62 -3.41
N ILE A 238 -12.06 10.62 -2.73
CA ILE A 238 -13.12 9.76 -3.30
C ILE A 238 -14.40 10.56 -3.54
N LYS A 239 -14.79 11.47 -2.63
CA LYS A 239 -15.98 12.32 -2.76
C LYS A 239 -15.84 13.33 -3.92
N THR A 240 -14.69 13.98 -4.07
CA THR A 240 -14.42 14.94 -5.16
C THR A 240 -14.33 14.25 -6.52
N ALA A 241 -13.85 13.00 -6.58
CA ALA A 241 -13.88 12.21 -7.82
C ALA A 241 -15.29 11.66 -8.13
N ASP A 242 -16.14 11.42 -7.12
CA ASP A 242 -17.46 10.77 -7.19
C ASP A 242 -17.47 9.41 -7.92
N VAL A 243 -16.35 8.69 -7.87
CA VAL A 243 -16.22 7.31 -8.37
C VAL A 243 -15.84 6.37 -7.22
N PRO A 244 -16.28 5.11 -7.21
CA PRO A 244 -15.76 4.11 -6.29
C PRO A 244 -14.30 3.81 -6.67
N VAL A 245 -13.38 3.76 -5.69
CA VAL A 245 -11.93 3.66 -5.96
C VAL A 245 -11.41 2.28 -5.61
N ALA A 246 -11.02 1.49 -6.62
CA ALA A 246 -10.34 0.22 -6.39
C ALA A 246 -8.90 0.51 -5.95
N ALA A 247 -8.49 0.02 -4.78
CA ALA A 247 -7.15 0.24 -4.24
C ALA A 247 -6.62 -0.95 -3.43
N PRO A 248 -5.52 -1.60 -3.85
CA PRO A 248 -4.61 -2.33 -2.96
C PRO A 248 -3.62 -1.34 -2.31
N SER A 249 -2.73 -1.80 -1.43
CA SER A 249 -1.64 -0.97 -0.92
C SER A 249 -0.70 -0.47 -2.03
N ALA A 250 -0.05 0.68 -1.85
CA ALA A 250 0.72 1.39 -2.87
C ALA A 250 2.21 0.99 -2.99
N ASN A 251 2.53 -0.26 -2.66
CA ASN A 251 3.87 -0.83 -2.81
C ASN A 251 4.10 -1.42 -4.22
N ALA A 252 5.34 -1.75 -4.54
CA ALA A 252 5.61 -2.80 -5.54
C ALA A 252 5.10 -4.15 -4.99
N SER A 253 4.92 -5.16 -5.86
CA SER A 253 4.60 -6.51 -5.39
C SER A 253 5.68 -7.05 -4.43
N THR A 254 5.30 -8.03 -3.59
CA THR A 254 6.05 -8.68 -2.48
C THR A 254 6.60 -7.79 -1.35
N LYS A 255 7.05 -6.55 -1.61
CA LYS A 255 7.58 -5.60 -0.61
C LYS A 255 6.62 -5.32 0.59
N PRO A 256 7.10 -4.78 1.73
CA PRO A 256 6.25 -4.24 2.81
C PRO A 256 5.18 -3.27 2.30
N SER A 257 4.04 -3.14 2.98
CA SER A 257 3.05 -2.09 2.64
C SER A 257 3.65 -0.70 2.95
N PRO A 258 3.23 0.38 2.26
CA PRO A 258 3.75 1.73 2.51
C PRO A 258 2.89 2.48 3.53
N THR A 259 3.52 3.07 4.52
CA THR A 259 2.85 3.86 5.59
C THR A 259 3.13 5.37 5.51
N ALA A 260 3.78 5.85 4.45
CA ALA A 260 4.13 7.26 4.20
C ALA A 260 4.36 7.50 2.69
N ALA A 261 4.32 8.74 2.23
CA ALA A 261 4.48 9.08 0.80
C ALA A 261 5.86 8.72 0.22
N GLU A 262 6.95 8.79 1.01
CA GLU A 262 8.28 8.37 0.56
C GLU A 262 8.33 6.88 0.27
N HIS A 263 7.62 6.07 1.05
CA HIS A 263 7.53 4.62 0.87
C HIS A 263 6.85 4.25 -0.45
N VAL A 264 5.86 5.04 -0.89
CA VAL A 264 5.22 4.90 -2.20
C VAL A 264 6.17 5.32 -3.31
N ARG A 265 6.80 6.50 -3.17
CA ARG A 265 7.74 7.03 -4.18
C ARG A 265 8.93 6.10 -4.41
N TYR A 266 9.49 5.49 -3.34
CA TYR A 266 10.58 4.51 -3.44
C TYR A 266 10.22 3.24 -4.24
N ASP A 267 8.93 2.91 -4.32
CA ASP A 267 8.44 1.71 -5.01
C ASP A 267 7.93 1.99 -6.42
N LEU A 268 7.32 3.16 -6.64
CA LEU A 268 6.51 3.48 -7.82
C LEU A 268 6.97 4.73 -8.61
N ASP A 269 8.13 5.32 -8.32
CA ASP A 269 8.66 6.46 -9.11
C ASP A 269 8.75 6.10 -10.61
N GLY A 270 8.23 6.99 -11.47
CA GLY A 270 8.12 6.78 -12.91
C GLY A 270 7.07 5.74 -13.35
N ARG A 271 6.30 5.15 -12.42
CA ARG A 271 5.21 4.20 -12.71
C ARG A 271 3.81 4.81 -12.51
N ILE A 272 3.72 5.86 -11.71
CA ILE A 272 2.51 6.62 -11.39
C ILE A 272 2.86 8.11 -11.44
N GLU A 273 1.89 8.98 -11.70
CA GLU A 273 2.15 10.43 -11.74
C GLU A 273 2.06 11.07 -10.35
N TRP A 274 1.04 10.72 -9.57
CA TRP A 274 0.61 11.49 -8.38
C TRP A 274 0.55 10.64 -7.12
N ILE A 275 1.14 11.15 -6.04
CA ILE A 275 0.98 10.66 -4.67
C ILE A 275 0.37 11.80 -3.85
N VAL A 276 -0.90 11.68 -3.47
CA VAL A 276 -1.51 12.51 -2.43
C VAL A 276 -0.87 12.12 -1.09
N ASP A 277 -0.44 13.12 -0.32
CA ASP A 277 0.28 12.95 0.94
C ASP A 277 -0.40 13.72 2.07
N GLY A 278 -0.81 12.99 3.10
CA GLY A 278 -1.37 13.50 4.37
C GLY A 278 -0.51 13.10 5.57
N GLY A 279 0.77 12.78 5.34
CA GLY A 279 1.70 12.26 6.35
C GLY A 279 1.55 10.75 6.61
N PRO A 280 2.14 10.25 7.71
CA PRO A 280 2.12 8.83 8.07
C PRO A 280 0.73 8.25 8.40
N CYS A 281 0.57 6.95 8.18
CA CYS A 281 -0.60 6.17 8.60
C CYS A 281 -0.60 5.88 10.12
N ASP A 282 -1.78 5.74 10.73
CA ASP A 282 -1.95 5.65 12.19
C ASP A 282 -1.94 4.23 12.75
N VAL A 283 -2.38 3.24 11.96
CA VAL A 283 -2.55 1.83 12.34
C VAL A 283 -1.42 0.95 11.80
N GLY A 284 -0.85 1.28 10.63
CA GLY A 284 0.31 0.61 10.02
C GLY A 284 0.06 -0.80 9.44
N VAL A 285 -0.98 -1.52 9.86
CA VAL A 285 -1.42 -2.80 9.26
C VAL A 285 -2.67 -2.61 8.41
N GLU A 286 -2.96 -3.53 7.48
CA GLU A 286 -4.15 -3.43 6.61
C GLU A 286 -5.48 -3.61 7.38
N SER A 287 -6.60 -3.28 6.72
CA SER A 287 -7.94 -3.56 7.24
C SER A 287 -8.18 -5.05 7.49
N THR A 288 -8.99 -5.36 8.52
CA THR A 288 -9.55 -6.69 8.73
C THR A 288 -10.60 -6.97 7.65
N VAL A 289 -10.56 -8.14 7.02
CA VAL A 289 -11.54 -8.52 5.98
C VAL A 289 -12.52 -9.53 6.57
N VAL A 290 -13.81 -9.26 6.45
CA VAL A 290 -14.89 -10.04 7.07
C VAL A 290 -15.95 -10.46 6.05
N ASP A 291 -16.46 -11.67 6.22
CA ASP A 291 -17.40 -12.34 5.34
C ASP A 291 -18.59 -12.87 6.13
N GLY A 292 -19.69 -12.12 6.09
CA GLY A 292 -21.01 -12.48 6.64
C GLY A 292 -21.96 -13.01 5.56
N LEU A 293 -21.47 -13.34 4.36
CA LEU A 293 -22.27 -14.03 3.33
C LEU A 293 -22.33 -15.55 3.58
N ASN A 294 -21.51 -16.05 4.51
CA ASN A 294 -21.54 -17.41 5.02
C ASN A 294 -22.06 -17.43 6.46
N SER A 295 -22.54 -18.60 6.90
CA SER A 295 -22.92 -18.87 8.29
C SER A 295 -22.13 -20.09 8.79
N PRO A 296 -21.36 -20.00 9.90
CA PRO A 296 -21.08 -18.76 10.65
C PRO A 296 -20.28 -17.72 9.84
N PRO A 297 -20.34 -16.43 10.21
CA PRO A 297 -19.49 -15.40 9.62
C PRO A 297 -17.99 -15.67 9.84
N ALA A 298 -17.13 -15.16 8.98
CA ALA A 298 -15.69 -15.44 9.03
C ALA A 298 -14.80 -14.20 8.86
N VAL A 299 -13.68 -14.15 9.60
CA VAL A 299 -12.55 -13.26 9.31
C VAL A 299 -11.68 -13.90 8.23
N LEU A 300 -11.58 -13.29 7.05
CA LEU A 300 -10.73 -13.75 5.94
C LEU A 300 -9.31 -13.18 5.97
N ARG A 301 -9.07 -12.09 6.73
CA ARG A 301 -7.75 -11.51 6.96
C ARG A 301 -7.72 -10.74 8.28
N PRO A 302 -6.75 -11.00 9.19
CA PRO A 302 -6.55 -10.20 10.40
C PRO A 302 -5.87 -8.87 10.07
N GLY A 303 -6.26 -7.81 10.79
CA GLY A 303 -5.88 -6.42 10.53
C GLY A 303 -6.26 -5.49 11.68
N GLY A 304 -6.56 -4.23 11.38
CA GLY A 304 -6.81 -3.18 12.39
C GLY A 304 -8.04 -3.35 13.30
N ILE A 305 -8.93 -4.32 13.06
CA ILE A 305 -10.04 -4.68 13.97
C ILE A 305 -9.93 -6.15 14.36
N GLY A 306 -10.07 -6.46 15.65
CA GLY A 306 -9.93 -7.82 16.17
C GLY A 306 -11.15 -8.73 15.98
N ILE A 307 -10.93 -10.06 15.92
CA ILE A 307 -12.01 -11.05 15.87
C ILE A 307 -12.86 -11.01 17.15
N ASP A 308 -12.25 -10.82 18.32
CA ASP A 308 -13.03 -10.78 19.56
C ASP A 308 -13.84 -9.48 19.67
N LEU A 309 -13.30 -8.37 19.16
CA LEU A 309 -14.06 -7.13 19.05
C LEU A 309 -15.23 -7.26 18.04
N ILE A 310 -15.05 -8.02 16.96
CA ILE A 310 -16.12 -8.40 16.01
C ILE A 310 -17.16 -9.31 16.68
N ARG A 311 -16.76 -10.28 17.51
CA ARG A 311 -17.68 -11.16 18.25
C ARG A 311 -18.56 -10.41 19.26
N THR A 312 -18.15 -9.23 19.71
CA THR A 312 -19.02 -8.35 20.52
C THR A 312 -20.06 -7.56 19.69
N VAL A 313 -20.29 -7.90 18.42
CA VAL A 313 -21.25 -7.24 17.52
C VAL A 313 -22.44 -8.16 17.23
N PRO A 314 -23.69 -7.68 17.34
CA PRO A 314 -24.88 -8.49 17.08
C PRO A 314 -24.85 -9.22 15.73
N GLY A 315 -25.04 -10.55 15.76
CA GLY A 315 -25.00 -11.44 14.59
C GLY A 315 -23.60 -11.93 14.21
N TRP A 316 -22.55 -11.53 14.93
CA TRP A 316 -21.15 -11.92 14.69
C TRP A 316 -20.55 -12.72 15.86
N GLU A 317 -21.35 -13.13 16.83
CA GLU A 317 -20.93 -13.82 18.05
C GLU A 317 -20.14 -15.12 17.73
N ASP A 318 -20.63 -15.91 16.78
CA ASP A 318 -20.02 -17.17 16.35
C ASP A 318 -18.90 -17.01 15.30
N THR A 319 -18.32 -15.81 15.13
CA THR A 319 -17.37 -15.54 14.04
C THR A 319 -16.13 -16.46 14.10
N VAL A 320 -15.85 -17.13 12.98
CA VAL A 320 -14.73 -18.07 12.83
C VAL A 320 -13.50 -17.46 12.14
N VAL A 321 -12.35 -18.09 12.35
CA VAL A 321 -11.12 -17.79 11.63
C VAL A 321 -11.19 -18.46 10.23
N GLY A 322 -11.46 -17.66 9.21
CA GLY A 322 -11.52 -18.07 7.81
C GLY A 322 -10.18 -17.96 7.05
N TYR A 323 -9.10 -17.62 7.75
CA TYR A 323 -7.74 -17.71 7.25
C TYR A 323 -7.03 -18.92 7.86
N HIS A 324 -6.42 -19.74 7.01
CA HIS A 324 -5.45 -20.75 7.42
C HIS A 324 -4.10 -20.40 6.80
N ASP A 325 -3.00 -20.87 7.36
CA ASP A 325 -1.67 -20.70 6.76
C ASP A 325 -1.46 -21.67 5.59
N VAL A 326 -2.27 -21.49 4.54
CA VAL A 326 -2.07 -22.06 3.20
C VAL A 326 -0.94 -21.34 2.45
N SER A 327 0.22 -21.22 3.13
CA SER A 327 1.50 -20.88 2.51
C SER A 327 2.02 -22.01 1.62
N MET A 328 1.44 -23.22 1.73
CA MET A 328 1.66 -24.34 0.81
C MET A 328 0.35 -25.09 0.52
N LYS A 329 0.25 -25.64 -0.71
CA LYS A 329 -0.77 -26.57 -1.23
C LYS A 329 -2.19 -26.00 -1.43
N GLY A 330 -2.42 -25.32 -2.56
CA GLY A 330 -3.76 -25.11 -3.12
C GLY A 330 -3.78 -24.20 -4.35
N ASP A 331 -4.39 -24.65 -5.46
CA ASP A 331 -4.58 -23.83 -6.67
C ASP A 331 -5.78 -22.86 -6.58
N ALA A 332 -6.55 -22.90 -5.49
CA ALA A 332 -7.73 -22.07 -5.30
C ALA A 332 -7.41 -20.55 -5.40
N ALA A 333 -8.33 -19.80 -6.03
CA ALA A 333 -8.22 -18.35 -6.10
C ALA A 333 -8.42 -17.69 -4.72
N PRO A 334 -7.64 -16.65 -4.37
CA PRO A 334 -7.73 -16.01 -3.06
C PRO A 334 -9.03 -15.21 -2.91
N ARG A 335 -9.88 -15.59 -1.95
CA ARG A 335 -11.16 -14.90 -1.66
C ARG A 335 -10.98 -13.44 -1.22
N ALA A 336 -9.81 -13.11 -0.65
CA ALA A 336 -9.45 -11.77 -0.19
C ALA A 336 -7.96 -11.46 -0.46
N PRO A 337 -7.55 -10.18 -0.56
CA PRO A 337 -6.16 -9.83 -0.82
C PRO A 337 -5.29 -10.14 0.41
N GLY A 338 -4.19 -10.87 0.21
CA GLY A 338 -3.23 -11.21 1.28
C GLY A 338 -3.21 -12.68 1.72
N MET A 339 -4.01 -13.56 1.08
CA MET A 339 -4.11 -14.97 1.45
C MET A 339 -3.07 -15.90 0.81
N LYS A 340 -2.73 -15.70 -0.48
CA LYS A 340 -2.02 -16.70 -1.33
C LYS A 340 -0.53 -16.45 -1.55
N TYR A 341 -0.07 -15.20 -1.47
CA TYR A 341 1.30 -14.81 -1.86
C TYR A 341 2.13 -14.41 -0.65
N ARG A 342 3.45 -14.62 -0.72
CA ARG A 342 4.37 -14.04 0.28
C ARG A 342 4.37 -12.51 0.10
N HIS A 343 3.83 -11.85 1.10
CA HIS A 343 3.79 -10.41 1.22
C HIS A 343 4.71 -9.99 2.37
N TYR A 344 5.17 -8.74 2.34
CA TYR A 344 5.86 -8.05 3.44
C TYR A 344 7.33 -8.42 3.68
N SER A 345 7.95 -9.19 2.79
CA SER A 345 9.41 -9.41 2.84
C SER A 345 10.15 -8.16 2.34
N PRO A 346 11.05 -7.54 3.14
CA PRO A 346 12.07 -6.61 2.65
C PRO A 346 13.12 -7.37 1.81
N LYS A 347 14.14 -6.68 1.29
CA LYS A 347 15.29 -7.30 0.60
C LYS A 347 16.09 -8.22 1.53
N ALA A 348 16.29 -7.77 2.76
CA ALA A 348 17.15 -8.41 3.74
C ALA A 348 16.43 -9.58 4.43
N PRO A 349 17.13 -10.68 4.75
CA PRO A 349 16.55 -11.77 5.51
C PRO A 349 16.06 -11.29 6.88
N VAL A 350 14.77 -11.45 7.14
CA VAL A 350 14.14 -11.12 8.42
C VAL A 350 14.23 -12.33 9.35
N MET A 351 14.76 -12.12 10.55
CA MET A 351 14.82 -13.11 11.61
C MET A 351 13.90 -12.68 12.75
N LEU A 352 12.88 -13.48 13.03
CA LEU A 352 11.94 -13.23 14.12
C LEU A 352 12.41 -13.94 15.39
N VAL A 353 12.51 -13.19 16.48
CA VAL A 353 12.71 -13.73 17.83
C VAL A 353 11.36 -13.68 18.55
N GLU A 354 10.74 -14.84 18.78
CA GLU A 354 9.38 -14.96 19.34
C GLU A 354 9.35 -14.57 20.84
N ALA A 355 8.28 -13.89 21.27
CA ALA A 355 8.21 -13.21 22.56
C ALA A 355 8.29 -14.11 23.81
N THR A 356 7.98 -15.40 23.65
CA THR A 356 7.83 -16.41 24.72
C THR A 356 9.13 -17.12 25.11
N GLY A 357 10.23 -16.91 24.40
CA GLY A 357 11.54 -17.49 24.73
C GLY A 357 12.76 -16.62 24.41
N GLY A 358 12.60 -15.61 23.56
CA GLY A 358 13.71 -14.80 23.03
C GLY A 358 14.39 -13.88 24.04
N LYS A 359 15.72 -13.99 24.13
CA LYS A 359 16.59 -12.95 24.72
C LYS A 359 16.93 -11.90 23.66
N GLN A 360 17.37 -10.73 24.12
CA GLN A 360 18.02 -9.75 23.24
C GLN A 360 19.34 -10.33 22.70
N PRO A 361 19.59 -10.31 21.38
CA PRO A 361 20.83 -10.81 20.81
C PRO A 361 22.04 -10.04 21.34
N SER A 362 23.08 -10.75 21.78
CA SER A 362 24.35 -10.13 22.19
C SER A 362 25.15 -9.66 20.97
N SER A 363 26.15 -8.80 21.17
CA SER A 363 27.07 -8.39 20.09
C SER A 363 27.82 -9.59 19.46
N SER A 364 28.05 -10.65 20.22
CA SER A 364 28.56 -11.95 19.74
C SER A 364 27.56 -12.73 18.87
N ASP A 365 26.25 -12.59 19.09
CA ASP A 365 25.23 -13.24 18.26
C ASP A 365 25.06 -12.51 16.94
N LEU A 366 25.04 -11.18 16.97
CA LEU A 366 25.04 -10.34 15.77
C LEU A 366 26.30 -10.60 14.92
N ALA A 367 27.49 -10.58 15.51
CA ALA A 367 28.74 -10.87 14.80
C ALA A 367 28.80 -12.31 14.25
N ARG A 368 28.15 -13.28 14.91
CA ARG A 368 28.04 -14.67 14.43
C ARG A 368 27.12 -14.79 13.20
N GLN A 369 26.09 -13.96 13.10
CA GLN A 369 25.18 -13.96 11.94
C GLN A 369 25.71 -13.15 10.75
N LEU A 370 26.34 -12.00 11.02
CA LEU A 370 26.82 -11.06 9.98
C LEU A 370 28.22 -11.38 9.43
N GLY A 371 28.96 -12.25 10.11
CA GLY A 371 30.39 -12.36 9.87
C GLY A 371 31.15 -11.09 10.27
N SER A 372 32.23 -10.79 9.55
CA SER A 372 33.29 -9.89 10.03
C SER A 372 33.12 -8.39 9.74
N SER A 373 32.11 -7.98 8.96
CA SER A 373 32.02 -6.60 8.42
C SER A 373 30.64 -6.24 7.84
N GLY A 374 29.56 -6.84 8.35
CA GLY A 374 28.20 -6.59 7.86
C GLY A 374 27.47 -5.45 8.56
N SER A 375 26.22 -5.21 8.14
CA SER A 375 25.28 -4.31 8.82
C SER A 375 23.95 -5.01 9.10
N VAL A 376 23.36 -4.74 10.27
CA VAL A 376 22.10 -5.35 10.72
C VAL A 376 21.09 -4.29 11.13
N GLY A 377 19.83 -4.50 10.77
CA GLY A 377 18.71 -3.78 11.36
C GLY A 377 18.23 -4.45 12.64
N LEU A 378 18.13 -3.72 13.75
CA LEU A 378 17.61 -4.22 15.02
C LEU A 378 16.30 -3.50 15.37
N VAL A 379 15.17 -4.18 15.20
CA VAL A 379 13.84 -3.64 15.51
C VAL A 379 13.43 -4.07 16.91
N ARG A 380 13.35 -3.11 17.83
CA ARG A 380 13.01 -3.29 19.25
C ARG A 380 11.61 -2.81 19.55
N THR A 381 10.92 -3.52 20.44
CA THR A 381 9.54 -3.23 20.86
C THR A 381 9.51 -2.92 22.36
N LYS A 382 9.57 -3.95 23.21
CA LYS A 382 9.06 -3.90 24.59
C LYS A 382 10.08 -4.28 25.67
N LYS A 383 10.94 -5.28 25.42
CA LYS A 383 11.90 -5.84 26.39
C LYS A 383 13.35 -5.47 26.01
N TRP A 384 13.67 -5.28 24.73
CA TRP A 384 15.05 -5.02 24.29
C TRP A 384 15.49 -3.56 24.49
N LYS A 385 16.65 -3.39 25.11
CA LYS A 385 17.33 -2.09 25.29
C LYS A 385 18.12 -1.71 24.04
N ARG A 386 18.41 -0.42 23.89
CA ARG A 386 19.28 0.09 22.82
C ARG A 386 20.66 -0.57 22.89
N MET A 387 21.21 -0.96 21.74
CA MET A 387 22.57 -1.50 21.72
C MET A 387 23.58 -0.38 22.03
N GLY A 388 24.51 -0.65 22.95
CA GLY A 388 25.57 0.30 23.35
C GLY A 388 25.46 0.84 24.78
N ASP A 389 24.26 0.82 25.38
CA ASP A 389 23.97 1.39 26.72
C ASP A 389 24.67 0.72 27.93
N GLY A 390 25.68 -0.14 27.68
CA GLY A 390 26.56 -0.73 28.68
C GLY A 390 27.94 -0.06 28.81
N ALA A 391 28.28 0.90 27.94
CA ALA A 391 29.61 1.52 27.89
C ALA A 391 29.61 2.98 28.40
N ALA A 392 29.98 3.14 29.68
CA ALA A 392 30.35 4.39 30.38
C ALA A 392 29.38 5.61 30.29
N LYS A 393 28.96 6.13 31.45
CA LYS A 393 28.02 7.26 31.58
C LYS A 393 28.40 8.49 30.75
N GLY A 394 27.42 9.00 30.00
CA GLY A 394 27.32 10.39 29.55
C GLY A 394 25.83 10.75 29.43
N GLU A 395 25.37 11.79 30.12
CA GLU A 395 23.95 12.15 30.13
C GLU A 395 23.56 12.95 28.88
N VAL A 396 22.65 12.41 28.07
CA VAL A 396 21.82 13.17 27.14
C VAL A 396 20.39 12.65 27.28
N ALA A 397 19.51 13.45 27.87
CA ALA A 397 18.11 13.08 28.07
C ALA A 397 17.33 13.23 26.75
N GLY A 398 17.00 12.10 26.10
CA GLY A 398 15.94 12.04 25.09
C GLY A 398 14.61 11.75 25.79
N GLU A 399 13.65 12.68 25.72
CA GLU A 399 12.34 12.49 26.34
C GLU A 399 11.55 11.35 25.69
N VAL A 400 11.38 10.26 26.43
CA VAL A 400 10.43 9.19 26.08
C VAL A 400 9.02 9.70 26.37
N ALA A 401 8.43 10.38 25.39
CA ALA A 401 7.08 10.92 25.49
C ALA A 401 6.06 9.78 25.73
N SER A 402 5.51 9.72 26.94
CA SER A 402 4.40 8.84 27.29
C SER A 402 3.15 9.28 26.54
N LEU A 403 2.82 8.57 25.45
CA LEU A 403 1.57 8.80 24.74
C LEU A 403 0.40 8.32 25.60
N GLU A 404 -0.50 9.24 25.92
CA GLU A 404 -1.65 8.98 26.78
C GLU A 404 -2.61 7.96 26.15
N SER A 405 -3.33 7.25 27.02
CA SER A 405 -4.30 6.24 26.60
C SER A 405 -5.50 6.86 25.86
N THR A 406 -6.17 6.03 25.06
CA THR A 406 -7.43 6.37 24.39
C THR A 406 -8.39 7.09 25.34
N PRO A 407 -8.95 8.26 24.97
CA PRO A 407 -9.85 8.99 25.84
C PRO A 407 -11.02 8.12 26.33
N LYS A 408 -11.12 7.93 27.65
CA LYS A 408 -12.38 7.48 28.26
C LYS A 408 -13.44 8.52 27.95
N GLY A 409 -14.63 8.05 27.55
CA GLY A 409 -15.62 8.89 26.86
C GLY A 409 -15.99 10.17 27.60
N ALA A 410 -15.91 11.29 26.89
CA ALA A 410 -16.54 12.56 27.24
C ALA A 410 -17.41 12.98 26.05
N GLY A 411 -18.68 13.32 26.31
CA GLY A 411 -19.65 13.56 25.25
C GLY A 411 -19.48 14.93 24.58
N THR A 412 -19.26 14.94 23.27
CA THR A 412 -19.48 16.10 22.39
C THR A 412 -20.22 15.65 21.13
N SER A 413 -21.13 16.47 20.63
CA SER A 413 -22.00 16.16 19.48
C SER A 413 -21.33 16.44 18.14
N ALA A 414 -20.07 16.01 17.97
CA ALA A 414 -19.33 16.20 16.73
C ALA A 414 -19.66 15.11 15.69
N SER A 415 -19.77 15.50 14.42
CA SER A 415 -19.89 14.57 13.30
C SER A 415 -18.60 13.74 13.12
N PRO A 416 -18.65 12.58 12.44
CA PRO A 416 -17.45 11.79 12.16
C PRO A 416 -16.39 12.59 11.37
N LEU A 417 -16.82 13.51 10.51
CA LEU A 417 -15.93 14.39 9.73
C LEU A 417 -15.18 15.37 10.63
N GLU A 418 -15.86 16.02 11.57
CA GLU A 418 -15.24 16.93 12.54
C GLU A 418 -14.26 16.21 13.48
N ALA A 419 -14.60 15.00 13.92
CA ALA A 419 -13.70 14.17 14.72
C ALA A 419 -12.41 13.82 13.96
N MET A 420 -12.50 13.40 12.69
CA MET A 420 -11.32 13.13 11.86
C MET A 420 -10.50 14.40 11.56
N LEU A 421 -11.15 15.55 11.39
CA LEU A 421 -10.49 16.84 11.17
C LEU A 421 -9.67 17.29 12.41
N GLN A 422 -10.23 17.11 13.60
CA GLN A 422 -9.53 17.38 14.88
C GLN A 422 -8.34 16.44 15.10
N GLU A 423 -8.48 15.16 14.76
CA GLU A 423 -7.36 14.20 14.84
C GLU A 423 -6.23 14.51 13.86
N THR A 424 -6.58 14.93 12.63
CA THR A 424 -5.62 15.28 11.56
C THR A 424 -4.65 16.39 11.97
N SER A 425 -5.05 17.27 12.89
CA SER A 425 -4.23 18.38 13.38
C SER A 425 -3.04 17.95 14.26
N ARG A 426 -2.98 16.68 14.67
CA ARG A 426 -1.91 16.13 15.52
C ARG A 426 -0.69 15.75 14.68
N HIS A 427 0.44 16.39 14.95
CA HIS A 427 1.69 16.16 14.21
C HIS A 427 2.20 14.72 14.38
N LYS A 428 2.22 13.95 13.29
CA LYS A 428 2.72 12.58 13.24
C LYS A 428 4.24 12.58 12.97
N LYS A 429 5.04 12.02 13.89
CA LYS A 429 6.50 11.87 13.69
C LYS A 429 6.79 10.63 12.82
N GLN A 430 7.75 10.77 11.89
CA GLN A 430 8.33 9.64 11.16
C GLN A 430 9.36 8.91 12.04
N LEU A 431 9.51 7.59 11.85
CA LEU A 431 10.54 6.80 12.53
C LEU A 431 11.85 6.83 11.73
N HIS A 432 12.98 6.90 12.43
CA HIS A 432 14.32 6.91 11.85
C HIS A 432 15.20 5.87 12.55
N ALA A 433 16.14 5.28 11.81
CA ALA A 433 17.09 4.32 12.37
C ALA A 433 18.37 5.03 12.85
N GLU A 434 18.76 4.74 14.09
CA GLU A 434 19.99 5.24 14.70
C GLU A 434 21.18 4.35 14.33
N GLU A 435 22.33 4.96 14.03
CA GLU A 435 23.56 4.21 13.73
C GLU A 435 24.35 3.91 15.00
N VAL A 436 24.64 2.63 15.25
CA VAL A 436 25.48 2.17 16.35
C VAL A 436 26.58 1.26 15.80
N ILE A 437 27.83 1.73 15.86
CA ILE A 437 29.00 0.93 15.45
C ILE A 437 29.45 0.09 16.64
N ILE A 438 29.48 -1.24 16.46
CA ILE A 438 29.87 -2.20 17.50
C ILE A 438 31.16 -2.90 17.11
N GLY A 439 32.15 -2.89 18.00
CA GLY A 439 33.37 -3.69 17.86
C GLY A 439 33.23 -5.07 18.50
N HIS A 440 33.48 -6.14 17.74
CA HIS A 440 33.60 -7.49 18.28
C HIS A 440 34.79 -8.22 17.61
N GLY A 441 35.59 -8.96 18.37
CA GLY A 441 36.77 -9.66 17.84
C GLY A 441 37.80 -8.75 17.15
N GLY A 442 37.84 -7.46 17.49
CA GLY A 442 38.73 -6.47 16.85
C GLY A 442 38.24 -5.92 15.50
N LYS A 443 37.00 -6.20 15.09
CA LYS A 443 36.40 -5.69 13.85
C LYS A 443 35.08 -4.94 14.13
N PRO A 444 34.80 -3.81 13.46
CA PRO A 444 33.55 -3.10 13.58
C PRO A 444 32.45 -3.69 12.67
N PHE A 445 31.20 -3.65 13.12
CA PHE A 445 30.00 -3.87 12.33
C PHE A 445 28.92 -2.83 12.71
N THR A 446 28.01 -2.52 11.80
CA THR A 446 27.02 -1.42 11.99
C THR A 446 25.64 -1.97 12.32
N VAL A 447 25.11 -1.60 13.49
CA VAL A 447 23.72 -1.84 13.88
C VAL A 447 22.89 -0.59 13.59
N TRP A 448 21.78 -0.77 12.88
CA TRP A 448 20.73 0.22 12.70
C TRP A 448 19.62 -0.06 13.72
N ASP A 449 19.66 0.61 14.86
CA ASP A 449 18.72 0.42 15.97
C ASP A 449 17.42 1.20 15.71
N MET A 450 16.27 0.52 15.86
CA MET A 450 14.94 1.11 15.70
C MET A 450 14.02 0.71 16.84
N CYS A 451 13.66 1.67 17.69
CA CYS A 451 12.59 1.50 18.66
C CYS A 451 11.24 1.81 18.01
N ILE A 452 10.34 0.83 17.91
CA ILE A 452 8.97 1.04 17.40
C ILE A 452 7.88 1.13 18.49
N GLY A 453 8.29 1.10 19.76
CA GLY A 453 7.43 1.33 20.92
C GLY A 453 7.02 0.05 21.66
N PRO A 454 6.67 0.16 22.96
CA PRO A 454 6.43 -0.97 23.85
C PRO A 454 4.98 -1.50 23.83
N ASP A 455 4.07 -0.78 23.17
CA ASP A 455 2.65 -1.12 23.07
C ASP A 455 2.29 -1.61 21.65
N THR A 456 1.30 -2.50 21.58
CA THR A 456 0.84 -3.15 20.35
C THR A 456 0.43 -2.17 19.24
N ALA A 457 -0.11 -0.99 19.56
CA ALA A 457 -0.54 -0.02 18.57
C ALA A 457 0.66 0.75 17.96
N SER A 458 1.65 1.11 18.77
CA SER A 458 2.92 1.67 18.29
C SER A 458 3.71 0.65 17.46
N VAL A 459 3.77 -0.62 17.89
CA VAL A 459 4.40 -1.70 17.11
C VAL A 459 3.70 -1.88 15.75
N ALA A 460 2.36 -1.92 15.72
CA ALA A 460 1.60 -2.04 14.47
C ALA A 460 1.86 -0.86 13.51
N ARG A 461 1.84 0.37 14.03
CA ARG A 461 2.16 1.61 13.29
C ARG A 461 3.60 1.61 12.75
N GLY A 462 4.55 1.20 13.58
CA GLY A 462 5.98 1.31 13.30
C GLY A 462 6.56 0.22 12.42
N LEU A 463 6.01 -1.01 12.45
CA LEU A 463 6.60 -2.20 11.84
C LEU A 463 7.00 -2.00 10.37
N PHE A 464 6.07 -1.65 9.48
CA PHE A 464 6.40 -1.48 8.06
C PHE A 464 7.28 -0.26 7.79
N SER A 465 7.24 0.77 8.65
CA SER A 465 8.17 1.91 8.55
C SER A 465 9.59 1.49 8.91
N ALA A 466 9.77 0.64 9.93
CA ALA A 466 11.08 0.14 10.32
C ALA A 466 11.66 -0.81 9.27
N LEU A 467 10.87 -1.78 8.78
CA LEU A 467 11.30 -2.68 7.70
C LEU A 467 11.71 -1.89 6.44
N ARG A 468 11.02 -0.79 6.10
CA ARG A 468 11.33 0.06 4.94
C ARG A 468 12.53 0.99 5.14
N GLU A 469 12.73 1.55 6.33
CA GLU A 469 13.92 2.32 6.64
C GLU A 469 15.16 1.41 6.58
N LEU A 470 15.09 0.19 7.10
CA LEU A 470 16.17 -0.79 7.00
C LEU A 470 16.43 -1.26 5.56
N ASP A 471 15.38 -1.43 4.75
CA ASP A 471 15.48 -1.65 3.29
C ASP A 471 16.19 -0.50 2.54
N ARG A 472 16.12 0.72 3.09
CA ARG A 472 16.79 1.93 2.58
C ARG A 472 18.23 2.06 3.08
N LYS A 473 18.56 1.47 4.24
CA LYS A 473 19.93 1.34 4.76
C LYS A 473 20.74 0.22 4.09
N ASP A 474 20.08 -0.67 3.36
CA ASP A 474 20.68 -1.79 2.61
C ASP A 474 21.45 -2.78 3.53
N VAL A 475 20.81 -3.14 4.66
CA VAL A 475 21.38 -4.06 5.67
C VAL A 475 21.43 -5.52 5.19
N ASP A 476 22.43 -6.28 5.67
CA ASP A 476 22.61 -7.70 5.33
C ASP A 476 21.56 -8.61 6.02
N ALA A 477 20.98 -8.16 7.14
CA ALA A 477 19.93 -8.87 7.88
C ALA A 477 19.08 -7.91 8.71
N ILE A 478 17.86 -8.34 9.06
CA ILE A 478 16.98 -7.64 10.00
C ILE A 478 16.58 -8.60 11.11
N ILE A 479 16.75 -8.21 12.37
CA ILE A 479 16.32 -8.98 13.53
C ILE A 479 15.21 -8.19 14.24
N VAL A 480 14.08 -8.85 14.52
CA VAL A 480 12.91 -8.22 15.14
C VAL A 480 12.55 -8.88 16.47
N GLU A 481 12.36 -8.05 17.49
CA GLU A 481 11.72 -8.42 18.75
C GLU A 481 10.22 -8.66 18.53
N GLY A 482 9.78 -9.92 18.57
CA GLY A 482 8.38 -10.27 18.53
C GLY A 482 7.63 -9.78 19.78
N ILE A 483 6.35 -9.47 19.61
CA ILE A 483 5.41 -9.24 20.71
C ILE A 483 4.60 -10.51 20.98
N ASP A 484 3.97 -10.57 22.15
CA ASP A 484 3.11 -11.67 22.55
C ASP A 484 1.77 -11.55 21.80
N ASP A 485 1.39 -12.55 20.99
CA ASP A 485 0.14 -12.53 20.25
C ASP A 485 -1.11 -12.84 21.11
N GLU A 486 -0.94 -13.21 22.38
CA GLU A 486 -2.03 -13.25 23.37
C GLU A 486 -2.34 -11.87 23.98
N GLU A 487 -1.52 -10.83 23.74
CA GLU A 487 -1.85 -9.43 24.10
C GLU A 487 -3.00 -8.83 23.27
N GLY A 488 -3.55 -9.59 22.32
CA GLY A 488 -4.80 -9.31 21.61
C GLY A 488 -4.67 -9.30 20.09
N ASP A 489 -5.81 -9.22 19.41
CA ASP A 489 -5.90 -9.39 17.95
C ASP A 489 -4.96 -8.52 17.10
N ILE A 490 -4.65 -7.29 17.52
CA ILE A 490 -3.70 -6.44 16.78
C ILE A 490 -2.28 -6.98 16.92
N ALA A 491 -1.93 -7.59 18.06
CA ALA A 491 -0.66 -8.30 18.23
C ALA A 491 -0.63 -9.57 17.38
N ALA A 492 -1.71 -10.36 17.35
CA ALA A 492 -1.85 -11.49 16.43
C ALA A 492 -1.77 -11.07 14.94
N ALA A 493 -2.33 -9.93 14.56
CA ALA A 493 -2.21 -9.38 13.20
C ALA A 493 -0.77 -8.97 12.88
N VAL A 494 -0.08 -8.26 13.79
CA VAL A 494 1.35 -7.89 13.71
C VAL A 494 2.23 -9.13 13.59
N MET A 495 2.04 -10.13 14.46
CA MET A 495 2.80 -11.38 14.45
C MET A 495 2.51 -12.21 13.20
N ASN A 496 1.30 -12.17 12.63
CA ASN A 496 1.03 -12.75 11.31
C ASN A 496 1.80 -12.04 10.18
N ARG A 497 2.02 -10.71 10.25
CA ARG A 497 2.88 -9.99 9.29
C ARG A 497 4.35 -10.36 9.49
N LEU A 498 4.84 -10.38 10.73
CA LEU A 498 6.21 -10.75 11.07
C LEU A 498 6.55 -12.19 10.66
N ARG A 499 5.70 -13.17 11.00
CA ARG A 499 5.91 -14.58 10.64
C ARG A 499 5.83 -14.85 9.12
N LYS A 500 5.19 -13.97 8.34
CA LYS A 500 5.20 -14.01 6.85
C LYS A 500 6.41 -13.33 6.21
N ALA A 501 6.88 -12.23 6.81
CA ALA A 501 8.10 -11.53 6.40
C ALA A 501 9.37 -12.34 6.74
N ALA A 502 9.38 -13.00 7.90
CA ALA A 502 10.49 -13.80 8.41
C ALA A 502 10.91 -14.92 7.44
N GLU A 503 12.23 -15.12 7.35
CA GLU A 503 12.87 -16.20 6.61
C GLU A 503 13.41 -17.27 7.57
N VAL A 504 13.81 -16.86 8.77
CA VAL A 504 14.32 -17.72 9.84
C VAL A 504 13.56 -17.40 11.13
N LYS A 505 13.06 -18.43 11.81
CA LYS A 505 12.64 -18.32 13.21
C LYS A 505 13.83 -18.60 14.12
N LEU A 506 14.13 -17.67 15.02
CA LEU A 506 15.14 -17.84 16.06
C LEU A 506 14.45 -18.21 17.37
N GLU A 507 14.06 -19.48 17.47
CA GLU A 507 13.38 -20.02 18.66
C GLU A 507 14.34 -20.16 19.86
N GLN A 508 15.66 -20.13 19.63
CA GLN A 508 16.70 -20.13 20.65
C GLN A 508 17.90 -19.24 20.25
N LEU A 509 18.15 -18.19 21.05
CA LEU A 509 19.41 -17.42 21.17
C LEU A 509 19.73 -17.25 22.67
#